data_AF-A0A960G5W5-F1
#
_entry.id   AF-A0A960G5W5-F1
#
_cell.length_a   1.000
_cell.length_b   1.000
_cell.length_c   1.000
_cell.angle_alpha   90.00
_cell.angle_beta   90.00
_cell.angle_gamma   90.00
#
_symmetry.space_group_name_H-M   'P 1'
#
loop_
_entity.id
_entity.type
_entity.pdbx_description
1 polymer ?
#
loop_
_entity_poly.entity_id
_entity_poly.type
_entity_poly.pdbx_seq_one_letter_code
_entity_poly.pdbx_strand_id
1 'polypeptide(L)'
;KVMRRTYAEAPEVYEAASPLLRVTEDAPDFFVIHGASDTLVSPTHAHALVARLREVSRRTVVFAELPGAQHAFDVFTSVRTAHVVRAVGRYLAWHHARRRESAPQVRAS
;
A
#
# COMPACT_ATOMS: atom_id res chain seq x y z
N LYS A 1 -7.26 -3.24 18.38
CA LYS A 1 -8.49 -3.30 19.22
C LYS A 1 -9.64 -3.66 18.31
N VAL A 2 -10.40 -4.71 18.60
CA VAL A 2 -11.58 -5.09 17.78
C VAL A 2 -12.71 -4.12 18.06
N MET A 3 -13.29 -3.52 17.03
CA MET A 3 -14.47 -2.66 17.16
C MET A 3 -15.70 -3.55 17.41
N ARG A 4 -16.33 -3.40 18.58
CA ARG A 4 -17.53 -4.16 18.99
C ARG A 4 -18.81 -3.33 18.87
N ARG A 5 -18.80 -2.27 18.07
CA ARG A 5 -19.94 -1.41 17.75
C ARG A 5 -20.11 -1.41 16.25
N THR A 6 -21.34 -1.33 15.75
CA THR A 6 -21.63 -1.21 14.33
C THR A 6 -21.32 0.19 13.81
N TYR A 7 -21.25 0.34 12.48
CA TYR A 7 -21.06 1.66 11.86
C TYR A 7 -22.16 2.65 12.26
N ALA A 8 -23.42 2.18 12.34
CA ALA A 8 -24.56 3.03 12.71
C ALA A 8 -24.45 3.58 14.15
N GLU A 9 -23.78 2.84 15.05
CA GLU A 9 -23.65 3.20 16.46
C GLU A 9 -22.44 4.10 16.76
N ALA A 10 -21.43 4.11 15.89
CA ALA A 10 -20.18 4.85 16.10
C ALA A 10 -19.47 5.18 14.77
N PRO A 11 -20.10 5.92 13.84
CA PRO A 11 -19.54 6.20 12.51
C PRO A 11 -18.18 6.88 12.59
N GLU A 12 -17.97 7.77 13.56
CA GLU A 12 -16.72 8.50 13.79
C GLU A 12 -15.54 7.56 14.05
N VAL A 13 -15.80 6.42 14.70
CA VAL A 13 -14.77 5.43 15.02
C VAL A 13 -14.34 4.68 13.75
N TYR A 14 -15.29 4.35 12.87
CA TYR A 14 -15.03 3.71 11.58
C TYR A 14 -14.34 4.65 10.60
N GLU A 15 -14.82 5.89 10.50
CA GLU A 15 -14.17 6.94 9.73
C GLU A 15 -12.74 7.16 10.21
N ALA A 16 -12.55 7.17 11.53
CA ALA A 16 -11.23 7.37 12.09
C ALA A 16 -10.25 6.22 11.82
N ALA A 17 -10.76 5.03 11.51
CA ALA A 17 -9.95 3.88 11.13
C ALA A 17 -9.77 3.74 9.62
N SER A 18 -10.51 4.49 8.81
CA SER A 18 -10.48 4.36 7.35
C SER A 18 -9.20 4.96 6.75
N PRO A 19 -8.35 4.17 6.07
CA PRO A 19 -7.18 4.69 5.36
C PRO A 19 -7.56 5.66 4.25
N LEU A 20 -8.74 5.47 3.64
CA LEU A 20 -9.23 6.31 2.54
C LEU A 20 -9.44 7.76 2.99
N LEU A 21 -9.92 7.96 4.22
CA LEU A 21 -10.14 9.27 4.83
C LEU A 21 -8.85 9.91 5.38
N ARG A 22 -7.70 9.25 5.20
CA ARG A 22 -6.39 9.70 5.68
C ARG A 22 -5.39 9.97 4.58
N VAL A 23 -5.84 9.88 3.32
CA VAL A 23 -5.02 10.28 2.18
C VAL A 23 -4.89 11.80 2.15
N THR A 24 -3.64 12.27 2.19
CA THR A 24 -3.26 13.69 2.08
C THR A 24 -2.29 13.90 0.92
N GLU A 25 -2.05 15.16 0.54
CA GLU A 25 -1.12 15.51 -0.53
C GLU A 25 0.32 15.07 -0.23
N ASP A 26 0.68 15.07 1.07
CA ASP A 26 1.98 14.68 1.60
C ASP A 26 2.09 13.18 1.90
N ALA A 27 1.08 12.38 1.54
CA ALA A 27 1.17 10.92 1.64
C ALA A 27 2.44 10.42 0.93
N PRO A 28 3.20 9.47 1.52
CA PRO A 28 4.46 8.99 0.96
C PRO A 28 4.24 8.26 -0.38
N ASP A 29 5.32 7.88 -1.06
CA ASP A 29 5.20 6.96 -2.19
C ASP A 29 4.58 5.62 -1.71
N PHE A 30 3.62 5.10 -2.47
CA PHE A 30 2.94 3.84 -2.19
C PHE A 30 3.28 2.78 -3.24
N PHE A 31 3.40 1.55 -2.78
CA PHE A 31 3.30 0.35 -3.63
C PHE A 31 2.21 -0.55 -3.06
N VAL A 32 1.05 -0.56 -3.71
CA VAL A 32 -0.12 -1.36 -3.33
C VAL A 32 -0.13 -2.65 -4.15
N ILE A 33 -0.27 -3.80 -3.48
CA ILE A 33 -0.37 -5.11 -4.12
C ILE A 33 -1.62 -5.80 -3.58
N HIS A 34 -2.49 -6.30 -4.45
CA HIS A 34 -3.74 -6.95 -4.04
C HIS A 34 -4.05 -8.18 -4.89
N GLY A 35 -4.66 -9.20 -4.30
CA GLY A 35 -5.11 -10.38 -5.04
C GLY A 35 -6.45 -10.14 -5.72
N ALA A 36 -6.53 -10.34 -7.04
CA ALA A 36 -7.76 -10.08 -7.82
C ALA A 36 -8.96 -10.94 -7.40
N SER A 37 -8.71 -12.03 -6.66
CA SER A 37 -9.73 -12.96 -6.22
C SER A 37 -9.91 -12.95 -4.70
N ASP A 38 -9.32 -11.99 -3.98
CA ASP A 38 -9.42 -11.90 -2.51
C ASP A 38 -10.90 -11.80 -2.06
N THR A 39 -11.35 -12.84 -1.37
CA THR A 39 -12.71 -12.95 -0.83
C THR A 39 -12.84 -12.44 0.60
N LEU A 40 -11.73 -12.24 1.32
CA LEU A 40 -11.73 -11.71 2.68
C LEU A 40 -11.71 -10.19 2.69
N VAL A 41 -10.88 -9.58 1.85
CA VAL A 41 -10.84 -8.14 1.62
C VAL A 41 -11.03 -7.89 0.13
N SER A 42 -12.24 -7.44 -0.23
CA SER A 42 -12.60 -7.20 -1.63
C SER A 42 -11.56 -6.31 -2.34
N PRO A 43 -11.15 -6.63 -3.58
CA PRO A 43 -10.25 -5.81 -4.39
C PRO A 43 -10.73 -4.37 -4.59
N THR A 44 -12.04 -4.13 -4.49
CA THR A 44 -12.65 -2.80 -4.59
C THR A 44 -12.09 -1.82 -3.54
N HIS A 45 -11.72 -2.30 -2.35
CA HIS A 45 -11.08 -1.46 -1.33
C HIS A 45 -9.69 -0.99 -1.78
N ALA A 46 -8.90 -1.88 -2.41
CA ALA A 46 -7.60 -1.52 -2.95
C ALA A 46 -7.75 -0.54 -4.12
N HIS A 47 -8.72 -0.76 -5.02
CA HIS A 47 -9.02 0.16 -6.11
C HIS A 47 -9.41 1.55 -5.60
N ALA A 48 -10.29 1.63 -4.59
CA ALA A 48 -10.72 2.90 -3.99
C ALA A 48 -9.53 3.65 -3.35
N LEU A 49 -8.69 2.96 -2.60
CA LEU A 49 -7.50 3.56 -1.99
C LEU A 49 -6.51 4.07 -3.05
N VAL A 50 -6.23 3.26 -4.08
CA VAL A 50 -5.31 3.64 -5.17
C VAL A 50 -5.84 4.82 -5.96
N ALA A 51 -7.15 4.84 -6.27
CA ALA A 51 -7.78 5.96 -6.94
C ALA A 51 -7.63 7.25 -6.12
N ARG A 52 -7.93 7.19 -4.82
CA ARG A 52 -7.80 8.34 -3.92
C ARG A 52 -6.35 8.81 -3.76
N LEU A 53 -5.40 7.87 -3.62
CA LEU A 53 -3.97 8.19 -3.56
C LEU A 53 -3.51 8.90 -4.83
N ARG A 54 -3.91 8.42 -6.01
CA ARG A 54 -3.56 9.03 -7.31
C ARG A 54 -4.20 10.40 -7.53
N GLU A 55 -5.39 10.62 -6.97
CA GLU A 55 -6.08 11.89 -7.04
C GLU A 55 -5.40 12.98 -6.18
N VAL A 56 -4.94 12.62 -4.97
CA VAL A 56 -4.52 13.61 -3.96
C VAL A 56 -3.01 13.69 -3.79
N SER A 57 -2.35 12.54 -3.69
CA SER A 57 -0.94 12.50 -3.31
C SER A 57 -0.09 13.11 -4.42
N ARG A 58 0.92 13.88 -4.02
CA ARG A 58 1.96 14.37 -4.95
C ARG A 58 3.09 13.36 -5.16
N ARG A 59 2.94 12.15 -4.61
CA ARG A 59 3.94 11.08 -4.63
C ARG A 59 3.51 9.94 -5.56
N THR A 60 4.45 9.05 -5.83
CA THR A 60 4.28 7.92 -6.74
C THR A 60 3.36 6.87 -6.14
N VAL A 61 2.39 6.41 -6.92
CA VAL A 61 1.48 5.32 -6.53
C VAL A 61 1.60 4.16 -7.52
N VAL A 62 2.33 3.12 -7.11
CA VAL A 62 2.45 1.87 -7.86
C VAL A 62 1.34 0.92 -7.40
N PHE A 63 0.65 0.27 -8.34
CA PHE A 63 -0.39 -0.71 -8.04
C PHE A 63 -0.15 -1.99 -8.85
N ALA A 64 -0.17 -3.14 -8.19
CA ALA A 64 -0.11 -4.46 -8.80
C ALA A 64 -1.27 -5.34 -8.32
N GLU A 65 -2.21 -5.59 -9.22
CA GLU A 65 -3.29 -6.55 -8.99
C GLU A 65 -2.88 -7.92 -9.53
N LEU A 66 -2.98 -8.97 -8.72
CA LEU A 66 -2.48 -10.29 -9.03
C LEU A 66 -3.62 -11.22 -9.47
N PRO A 67 -3.69 -11.63 -10.76
CA PRO A 67 -4.73 -12.54 -11.23
C PRO A 67 -4.72 -13.89 -10.50
N GLY A 68 -5.92 -14.35 -10.10
CA GLY A 68 -6.11 -15.63 -9.41
C GLY A 68 -5.45 -15.73 -8.04
N ALA A 69 -5.01 -14.61 -7.45
CA ALA A 69 -4.50 -14.56 -6.09
C ALA A 69 -5.64 -14.27 -5.11
N GLN A 70 -5.70 -15.08 -4.06
CA GLN A 70 -6.61 -14.91 -2.92
C GLN A 70 -5.98 -14.00 -1.85
N HIS A 71 -6.71 -13.82 -0.74
CA HIS A 71 -6.12 -13.32 0.48
C HIS A 71 -4.88 -14.12 0.86
N ALA A 72 -3.89 -13.45 1.46
CA ALA A 72 -2.68 -14.08 1.99
C ALA A 72 -1.96 -14.99 0.95
N PHE A 73 -1.95 -14.56 -0.33
CA PHE A 73 -1.36 -15.32 -1.45
C PHE A 73 0.14 -15.63 -1.27
N ASP A 74 0.78 -14.96 -0.33
CA ASP A 74 2.19 -14.98 -0.01
C ASP A 74 2.56 -15.88 1.17
N VAL A 75 1.59 -16.46 1.88
CA VAL A 75 1.83 -17.36 3.04
C VAL A 75 2.65 -18.59 2.64
N PHE A 76 2.37 -19.14 1.45
CA PHE A 76 3.14 -20.25 0.91
C PHE A 76 4.10 -19.75 -0.17
N THR A 77 5.30 -20.34 -0.19
CA THR A 77 6.26 -20.04 -1.24
C THR A 77 5.72 -20.52 -2.58
N SER A 78 5.65 -19.61 -3.54
CA SER A 78 5.25 -19.88 -4.91
C SER A 78 6.05 -19.00 -5.87
N VAL A 79 5.99 -19.29 -7.16
CA VAL A 79 6.56 -18.42 -8.22
C VAL A 79 5.99 -16.99 -8.08
N ARG A 80 4.69 -16.87 -7.83
CA ARG A 80 4.01 -15.59 -7.58
C ARG A 80 4.62 -14.86 -6.38
N THR A 81 4.76 -15.54 -5.25
CA THR A 81 5.35 -14.97 -4.02
C THR A 81 6.78 -14.51 -4.28
N ALA A 82 7.59 -15.30 -5.00
CA ALA A 82 8.96 -14.93 -5.35
C ALA A 82 9.04 -13.66 -6.23
N HIS A 83 8.13 -13.50 -7.19
CA HIS A 83 8.05 -12.27 -8.00
C HIS A 83 7.66 -11.06 -7.17
N VAL A 84 6.69 -11.21 -6.26
CA VAL A 84 6.25 -10.14 -5.36
C VAL A 84 7.38 -9.69 -4.44
N VAL A 85 8.08 -10.63 -3.79
CA VAL A 85 9.24 -10.32 -2.94
C VAL A 85 10.31 -9.56 -3.72
N ARG A 86 10.63 -10.00 -4.94
CA ARG A 86 11.59 -9.30 -5.81
C ARG A 86 11.11 -7.89 -6.20
N ALA A 87 9.83 -7.72 -6.48
CA ALA A 87 9.26 -6.41 -6.83
C ALA A 87 9.33 -5.43 -5.65
N VAL A 88 8.95 -5.88 -4.44
CA VAL A 88 9.06 -5.09 -3.20
C VAL A 88 10.52 -4.73 -2.93
N GLY A 89 11.44 -5.69 -3.06
CA GLY A 89 12.88 -5.45 -2.89
C GLY A 89 13.41 -4.38 -3.84
N ARG A 90 13.04 -4.43 -5.13
CA ARG A 90 13.44 -3.40 -6.11
C ARG A 90 12.85 -2.02 -5.78
N TYR A 91 11.58 -1.97 -5.38
CA TYR A 91 10.92 -0.73 -5.01
C TYR A 91 11.62 -0.05 -3.83
N LEU A 92 11.94 -0.80 -2.77
CA LEU A 92 12.65 -0.30 -1.59
C LEU A 92 14.10 0.08 -1.92
N ALA A 93 14.80 -0.70 -2.74
CA ALA A 93 16.16 -0.39 -3.16
C ALA A 93 16.24 0.92 -3.96
N TRP A 94 15.29 1.16 -4.86
CA TRP A 94 15.17 2.40 -5.62
C TRP A 94 14.97 3.62 -4.70
N HIS A 95 14.06 3.51 -3.73
CA HIS A 95 13.85 4.56 -2.72
C HIS A 95 15.09 4.84 -1.87
N HIS A 96 15.76 3.79 -1.42
CA HIS A 96 16.98 3.91 -0.63
C HIS A 96 18.11 4.60 -1.41
N ALA A 97 18.30 4.24 -2.68
CA ALA A 97 19.29 4.89 -3.55
C ALA A 97 19.01 6.40 -3.70
N ARG A 98 17.76 6.77 -4.00
CA ARG A 98 17.34 8.17 -4.14
C ARG A 98 17.53 8.99 -2.88
N ARG A 99 17.25 8.41 -1.70
CA ARG A 99 17.51 9.10 -0.43
C ARG A 99 18.99 9.36 -0.19
N ARG A 100 19.87 8.43 -0.61
CA ARG A 100 21.33 8.61 -0.49
C ARG A 100 21.88 9.67 -1.43
N GLU A 101 21.36 9.75 -2.64
CA GLU A 101 21.71 10.81 -3.60
C GLU A 101 21.25 12.19 -3.13
N SER A 102 20.10 12.25 -2.44
CA SER A 102 19.54 13.49 -1.91
C SER A 102 20.16 13.92 -0.57
N ALA A 103 20.98 13.08 0.05
CA ALA A 103 21.66 13.40 1.31
C ALA A 103 22.86 14.31 1.03
N PRO A 104 23.04 15.42 1.78
CA PRO A 104 24.18 16.31 1.58
C PRO A 104 25.48 15.54 1.73
N GLN A 105 26.34 15.64 0.71
CA GLN A 105 27.65 15.01 0.70
C GLN A 105 28.50 15.73 1.75
N VAL A 106 28.64 15.14 2.94
CA VAL A 106 29.59 15.61 3.95
C VAL A 106 30.98 15.43 3.35
N ARG A 107 31.53 16.51 2.78
CA ARG A 107 32.91 16.53 2.31
C ARG A 107 33.81 16.44 3.53
N ALA A 108 34.46 15.29 3.72
CA ALA A 108 35.58 15.19 4.65
C ALA A 108 36.65 16.20 4.21
N SER A 109 37.02 17.08 5.15
CA SER A 109 38.09 18.07 5.00
C SER A 109 39.45 17.39 5.19
#